data_AF-A0A949HGN8-F1
#
_entry.id   AF-A0A949HGN8-F1
#
_cell.length_a   1.000
_cell.length_b   1.000
_cell.length_c   1.000
_cell.angle_alpha   90.00
_cell.angle_beta   90.00
_cell.angle_gamma   90.00
#
_symmetry.space_group_name_H-M   'P 1'
#
loop_
_entity.id
_entity.type
_entity.pdbx_description
1 polymer ?
#
loop_
_entity_poly.entity_id
_entity_poly.type
_entity_poly.pdbx_seq_one_letter_code
_entity_poly.pdbx_strand_id
1 'polypeptide(L)'
;MRPLAALGALAVALALGACGGPSADLYLVERTGSTPGARLSMLVGDGGTVSCNRGPLEEITSAQLIEARAIADGLNGDEEEPGPAARGLTLAPQPRSILRYRVRTEAGVVAFSDTSKGQPEAFYRLARLTRRLAKEACGLAR
;
A
#
# COMPACT_ATOMS: atom_id res chain seq x y z
N MET A 1 -1.36 -12.44 -68.45
CA MET A 1 -1.98 -11.28 -67.78
C MET A 1 -2.33 -11.70 -66.36
N ARG A 2 -1.65 -11.13 -65.35
CA ARG A 2 -1.96 -11.33 -63.90
C ARG A 2 -2.99 -10.24 -63.51
N PRO A 3 -3.87 -10.49 -62.53
CA PRO A 3 -3.45 -10.14 -61.18
C PRO A 3 -3.75 -11.23 -60.14
N LEU A 4 -2.84 -11.30 -59.16
CA LEU A 4 -2.93 -12.15 -57.98
C LEU A 4 -4.07 -11.71 -57.06
N ALA A 5 -4.86 -12.67 -56.62
CA ALA A 5 -5.80 -12.52 -55.51
C ALA A 5 -5.05 -12.48 -54.17
N ALA A 6 -5.22 -11.40 -53.43
CA ALA A 6 -4.77 -11.25 -52.05
C ALA A 6 -5.91 -11.67 -51.11
N LEU A 7 -5.75 -12.77 -50.38
CA LEU A 7 -6.60 -13.23 -49.26
C LEU A 7 -5.86 -14.40 -48.60
N GLY A 8 -5.61 -14.50 -47.30
CA GLY A 8 -5.85 -13.65 -46.14
C GLY A 8 -5.16 -14.37 -44.96
N ALA A 9 -4.37 -13.65 -44.17
CA ALA A 9 -3.75 -14.20 -42.98
C ALA A 9 -4.61 -13.78 -41.77
N LEU A 10 -5.56 -14.64 -41.38
CA LEU A 10 -6.34 -14.44 -40.16
C LEU A 10 -5.64 -15.16 -39.01
N ALA A 11 -4.68 -14.48 -38.38
CA ALA A 11 -4.07 -14.93 -37.13
C ALA A 11 -4.97 -14.51 -35.96
N VAL A 12 -5.89 -15.39 -35.56
CA VAL A 12 -6.64 -15.25 -34.30
C VAL A 12 -5.82 -15.88 -33.19
N ALA A 13 -4.93 -15.10 -32.57
CA ALA A 13 -4.32 -15.45 -31.30
C ALA A 13 -5.30 -15.07 -30.18
N LEU A 14 -6.17 -16.01 -29.80
CA LEU A 14 -7.03 -15.89 -28.63
C LEU A 14 -6.16 -15.80 -27.37
N ALA A 15 -6.34 -14.69 -26.66
CA ALA A 15 -5.68 -14.37 -25.40
C ALA A 15 -5.86 -15.49 -24.37
N LEU A 16 -4.73 -15.98 -23.86
CA LEU A 16 -4.69 -16.75 -22.62
C LEU A 16 -5.19 -15.84 -21.50
N GLY A 17 -6.39 -16.11 -21.00
CA GLY A 17 -6.87 -15.56 -19.72
C GLY A 17 -5.91 -15.99 -18.62
N ALA A 18 -5.06 -15.07 -18.19
CA ALA A 18 -4.19 -15.26 -17.04
C ALA A 18 -5.03 -15.22 -15.75
N CYS A 19 -5.60 -16.36 -15.37
CA CYS A 19 -6.13 -16.55 -14.02
C CYS A 19 -4.95 -16.63 -13.05
N GLY A 20 -4.62 -15.50 -12.39
CA GLY A 20 -3.61 -15.46 -11.32
C GLY A 20 -2.49 -14.44 -11.51
N GLY A 21 -2.82 -13.23 -11.97
CA GLY A 21 -1.89 -12.10 -11.89
C GLY A 21 -1.58 -11.73 -10.43
N PRO A 22 -0.46 -11.04 -10.15
CA PRO A 22 -0.17 -10.54 -8.81
C PRO A 22 -1.33 -9.69 -8.29
N SER A 23 -1.74 -9.91 -7.03
CA SER A 23 -2.75 -9.10 -6.38
C SER A 23 -2.31 -7.64 -6.32
N ALA A 24 -3.24 -6.70 -6.48
CA ALA A 24 -2.94 -5.28 -6.38
C ALA A 24 -2.37 -4.92 -4.99
N ASP A 25 -1.54 -3.89 -4.94
CA ASP A 25 -1.02 -3.35 -3.68
C ASP A 25 -2.05 -2.40 -3.06
N LEU A 26 -2.34 -2.53 -1.77
CA LEU A 26 -3.18 -1.57 -1.05
C LEU A 26 -2.39 -0.27 -0.80
N TYR A 27 -1.19 -0.41 -0.22
CA TYR A 27 -0.31 0.73 0.05
C TYR A 27 1.11 0.29 0.41
N LEU A 28 2.05 1.22 0.21
CA LEU A 28 3.41 1.15 0.73
C LEU A 28 3.56 2.13 1.90
N VAL A 29 4.00 1.64 3.05
CA VAL A 29 4.37 2.44 4.21
C VAL A 29 5.89 2.52 4.32
N GLU A 30 6.42 3.73 4.32
CA GLU A 30 7.80 4.03 4.71
C GLU A 30 7.79 4.70 6.08
N ARG A 31 8.31 3.99 7.08
CA ARG A 31 8.51 4.49 8.44
C ARG A 31 9.99 4.79 8.65
N THR A 32 10.26 5.96 9.22
CA THR A 32 11.61 6.36 9.64
C THR A 32 11.57 6.88 11.08
N GLY A 33 12.73 6.94 11.73
CA GLY A 33 12.85 7.48 13.08
C GLY A 33 14.27 7.38 13.60
N SER A 34 14.49 7.93 14.80
CA SER A 34 15.81 8.04 15.45
C SER A 34 16.17 6.84 16.32
N THR A 35 15.29 5.86 16.47
CA THR A 35 15.52 4.68 17.33
C THR A 35 15.91 3.44 16.52
N PRO A 36 16.65 2.48 17.12
CA PRO A 36 16.95 1.21 16.46
C PRO A 36 15.67 0.48 16.02
N GLY A 37 15.62 0.00 14.77
CA GLY A 37 14.44 -0.64 14.18
C GLY A 37 13.32 0.32 13.76
N ALA A 38 13.51 1.64 13.85
CA ALA A 38 12.49 2.60 13.41
C ALA A 38 12.30 2.60 11.88
N ARG A 39 13.36 2.32 11.13
CA ARG A 39 13.33 2.25 9.67
C ARG A 39 12.61 0.98 9.22
N LEU A 40 11.59 1.15 8.40
CA LEU A 40 10.79 0.07 7.85
C LEU A 40 10.21 0.55 6.50
N SER A 41 10.32 -0.28 5.47
CA SER A 41 9.51 -0.19 4.27
C SER A 41 8.57 -1.38 4.25
N MET A 42 7.26 -1.18 4.19
CA MET A 42 6.26 -2.23 4.26
C MET A 42 5.28 -2.10 3.12
N LEU A 43 5.26 -3.06 2.20
CA LEU A 43 4.27 -3.16 1.13
C LEU A 43 3.15 -4.09 1.60
N VAL A 44 1.92 -3.60 1.64
CA VAL A 44 0.75 -4.39 2.01
C VAL A 44 -0.07 -4.66 0.74
N GLY A 45 -0.20 -5.94 0.39
CA GLY A 45 -0.94 -6.39 -0.78
C GLY A 45 -2.39 -6.72 -0.46
N ASP A 46 -3.28 -6.54 -1.44
CA ASP A 46 -4.70 -6.89 -1.31
C ASP A 46 -4.94 -8.42 -1.31
N GLY A 47 -3.94 -9.19 -1.75
CA GLY A 47 -3.94 -10.66 -1.70
C GLY A 47 -3.69 -11.25 -0.32
N GLY A 48 -3.63 -10.44 0.76
CA GLY A 48 -3.37 -10.95 2.10
C GLY A 48 -1.89 -11.25 2.37
N THR A 49 -1.00 -10.49 1.76
CA THR A 49 0.44 -10.61 1.98
C THR A 49 1.07 -9.26 2.36
N VAL A 50 2.21 -9.33 3.03
CA VAL A 50 3.04 -8.17 3.35
C VAL A 50 4.50 -8.44 3.01
N SER A 51 5.20 -7.47 2.43
CA SER A 51 6.65 -7.51 2.27
C SER A 51 7.30 -6.42 3.12
N CYS A 52 8.24 -6.81 3.97
CA CYS A 52 9.01 -5.89 4.81
C CYS A 52 10.44 -5.73 4.28
N ASN A 53 10.89 -4.48 4.16
CA ASN A 53 12.23 -4.08 3.72
C ASN A 53 12.66 -4.72 2.39
N ARG A 54 11.71 -4.90 1.45
CA ARG A 54 11.89 -5.64 0.18
C ARG A 54 12.29 -7.11 0.38
N GLY A 55 11.89 -7.69 1.51
CA GLY A 55 12.02 -9.11 1.82
C GLY A 55 10.92 -9.95 1.17
N PRO A 56 10.84 -11.24 1.52
CA PRO A 56 9.81 -12.15 1.03
C PRO A 56 8.40 -11.66 1.38
N LEU A 57 7.42 -12.15 0.62
CA LEU A 57 6.01 -11.97 0.93
C LEU A 57 5.63 -12.92 2.06
N GLU A 58 5.10 -12.37 3.14
CA GLU A 58 4.61 -13.09 4.30
C GLU A 58 3.08 -13.01 4.33
N GLU A 59 2.41 -14.11 4.64
CA GLU A 59 0.95 -14.11 4.78
C GLU A 59 0.50 -13.37 6.04
N ILE A 60 -0.59 -12.62 5.91
CA ILE A 60 -1.24 -11.95 7.05
C ILE A 60 -2.61 -12.59 7.31
N THR A 61 -3.07 -12.52 8.55
CA THR A 61 -4.38 -13.03 8.93
C THR A 61 -5.50 -12.25 8.23
N SER A 62 -6.66 -12.89 8.03
CA SER A 62 -7.84 -12.24 7.45
C SER A 62 -8.24 -10.98 8.25
N ALA A 63 -8.08 -10.99 9.56
CA ALA A 63 -8.36 -9.83 10.41
C ALA A 63 -7.41 -8.65 10.11
N GLN A 64 -6.12 -8.91 9.89
CA GLN A 64 -5.15 -7.89 9.50
C GLN A 64 -5.42 -7.37 8.08
N LEU A 65 -5.80 -8.24 7.14
CA LEU A 65 -6.17 -7.83 5.77
C LEU A 65 -7.42 -6.93 5.77
N ILE A 66 -8.46 -7.30 6.54
CA ILE A 66 -9.66 -6.47 6.70
C ILE A 66 -9.30 -5.10 7.31
N GLU A 67 -8.43 -5.07 8.33
CA GLU A 67 -7.96 -3.82 8.91
C GLU A 67 -7.17 -2.98 7.88
N ALA A 68 -6.35 -3.63 7.04
CA ALA A 68 -5.58 -2.98 6.00
C ALA A 68 -6.48 -2.35 4.91
N ARG A 69 -7.49 -3.08 4.43
CA ARG A 69 -8.46 -2.55 3.45
C ARG A 69 -9.20 -1.34 3.99
N ALA A 70 -9.73 -1.44 5.22
CA ALA A 70 -10.40 -0.30 5.85
C ALA A 70 -9.48 0.92 6.05
N ILE A 71 -8.18 0.70 6.24
CA ILE A 71 -7.20 1.80 6.26
C ILE A 71 -7.01 2.38 4.85
N ALA A 72 -6.88 1.54 3.82
CA ALA A 72 -6.76 1.99 2.44
C ALA A 72 -7.97 2.83 2.03
N ASP A 73 -9.19 2.36 2.33
CA ASP A 73 -10.44 3.07 2.09
C ASP A 73 -10.44 4.43 2.82
N GLY A 74 -10.06 4.46 4.11
CA GLY A 74 -9.98 5.71 4.88
C GLY A 74 -8.89 6.68 4.42
N LEU A 75 -7.86 6.19 3.72
CA LEU A 75 -6.81 7.03 3.12
C LEU A 75 -7.26 7.57 1.76
N ASN A 76 -7.87 6.72 0.93
CA ASN A 76 -8.25 7.05 -0.43
C ASN A 76 -9.53 7.89 -0.48
N GLY A 77 -10.49 7.60 0.42
CA GLY A 77 -11.87 8.10 0.34
C GLY A 77 -12.57 7.56 -0.90
N ASP A 78 -13.62 8.27 -1.33
CA ASP A 78 -14.38 7.97 -2.53
C ASP A 78 -14.46 9.19 -3.46
N GLU A 79 -15.22 9.09 -4.55
CA GLU A 79 -15.33 10.14 -5.56
C GLU A 79 -16.04 11.40 -5.03
N GLU A 80 -16.97 11.25 -4.08
CA GLU A 80 -17.75 12.35 -3.51
C GLU A 80 -17.00 13.03 -2.35
N GLU A 81 -16.36 12.23 -1.49
CA GLU A 81 -15.52 12.68 -0.38
C GLU A 81 -14.08 12.15 -0.53
N PRO A 82 -13.20 12.87 -1.28
CA PRO A 82 -11.84 12.41 -1.53
C PRO A 82 -11.05 12.36 -0.24
N GLY A 83 -10.36 11.25 0.03
CA GLY A 83 -9.65 11.02 1.27
C GLY A 83 -8.34 11.79 1.41
N PRO A 84 -7.64 11.65 2.56
CA PRO A 84 -6.34 12.29 2.81
C PRO A 84 -5.30 12.06 1.71
N ALA A 85 -5.22 10.87 1.12
CA ALA A 85 -4.24 10.54 0.09
C ALA A 85 -4.53 11.22 -1.25
N ALA A 86 -5.80 11.22 -1.68
CA ALA A 86 -6.25 11.95 -2.86
C ALA A 86 -5.96 13.46 -2.75
N ARG A 87 -6.06 14.01 -1.53
CA ARG A 87 -5.73 15.42 -1.23
C ARG A 87 -4.24 15.68 -0.97
N GLY A 88 -3.38 14.64 -1.01
CA GLY A 88 -1.95 14.77 -0.74
C GLY A 88 -1.62 15.26 0.68
N LEU A 89 -2.43 14.91 1.68
CA LEU A 89 -2.34 15.48 3.02
C LEU A 89 -0.98 15.20 3.66
N THR A 90 -0.26 16.27 3.98
CA THR A 90 1.00 16.23 4.71
C THR A 90 0.88 16.98 6.02
N LEU A 91 1.08 16.28 7.14
CA LEU A 91 1.07 16.86 8.47
C LEU A 91 2.49 17.01 9.00
N ALA A 92 2.81 18.23 9.44
CA ALA A 92 4.10 18.52 10.02
C ALA A 92 4.33 17.72 11.33
N PRO A 93 5.59 17.34 11.62
CA PRO A 93 5.97 16.84 12.93
C PRO A 93 5.74 17.90 14.01
N GLN A 94 5.59 17.45 15.25
CA GLN A 94 5.62 18.32 16.42
C GLN A 94 6.91 18.07 17.20
N PRO A 95 7.30 18.96 18.13
CA PRO A 95 8.44 18.69 19.00
C PRO A 95 8.33 17.31 19.67
N ARG A 96 9.46 16.57 19.67
CA ARG A 96 9.57 15.19 20.20
C ARG A 96 8.92 14.09 19.34
N SER A 97 8.64 14.32 18.05
CA SER A 97 8.30 13.22 17.14
C SER A 97 9.42 12.17 17.10
N ILE A 98 9.06 10.90 17.25
CA ILE A 98 10.02 9.78 17.17
C ILE A 98 9.92 9.10 15.80
N LEU A 99 8.68 8.94 15.30
CA LEU A 99 8.40 8.19 14.09
C LEU A 99 7.77 9.11 13.03
N ARG A 100 8.20 8.93 11.78
CA ARG A 100 7.67 9.60 10.61
C ARG A 100 7.22 8.56 9.61
N TYR A 101 6.08 8.80 9.01
CA TYR A 101 5.43 7.92 8.06
C TYR A 101 5.26 8.66 6.75
N ARG A 102 5.58 7.99 5.65
CA ARG A 102 5.18 8.34 4.31
C ARG A 102 4.42 7.15 3.76
N VAL A 103 3.19 7.35 3.32
CA VAL A 103 2.33 6.28 2.82
C VAL A 103 1.93 6.60 1.41
N ARG A 104 2.17 5.67 0.49
CA ARG A 104 1.74 5.76 -0.89
C ARG A 104 0.62 4.76 -1.12
N THR A 105 -0.49 5.24 -1.64
CA THR A 105 -1.64 4.46 -2.09
C THR A 105 -1.83 4.68 -3.60
N GLU A 106 -2.84 4.06 -4.19
CA GLU A 106 -3.24 4.36 -5.57
C GLU A 106 -3.74 5.80 -5.76
N ALA A 107 -4.41 6.37 -4.74
CA ALA A 107 -5.00 7.71 -4.81
C ALA A 107 -3.98 8.83 -4.59
N GLY A 108 -2.86 8.56 -3.93
CA GLY A 108 -1.82 9.55 -3.72
C GLY A 108 -0.86 9.22 -2.58
N VAL A 109 -0.29 10.27 -1.99
CA VAL A 109 0.73 10.14 -0.94
C VAL A 109 0.35 10.99 0.26
N VAL A 110 0.40 10.40 1.44
CA VAL A 110 0.32 11.14 2.72
C VAL A 110 1.64 11.07 3.47
N ALA A 111 1.90 12.08 4.29
CA ALA A 111 3.02 12.07 5.20
C ALA A 111 2.63 12.65 6.55
N PHE A 112 3.03 12.00 7.63
CA PHE A 112 2.72 12.43 8.99
C PHE A 112 3.75 11.90 9.99
N SER A 113 3.63 12.30 11.25
CA SER A 113 4.43 11.80 12.37
C SER A 113 3.54 11.30 13.49
N ASP A 114 4.12 10.51 14.40
CA ASP A 114 3.47 10.05 15.63
C ASP A 114 2.87 11.17 16.49
N THR A 115 3.41 12.38 16.41
CA THR A 115 2.93 13.54 17.17
C THR A 115 2.24 14.60 16.32
N SER A 116 1.93 14.32 15.04
CA SER A 116 1.27 15.30 14.18
C SER A 116 -0.10 15.70 14.76
N LYS A 117 -0.45 16.98 14.71
CA LYS A 117 -1.77 17.47 15.16
C LYS A 117 -2.81 17.27 14.06
N GLY A 118 -4.07 17.05 14.45
CA GLY A 118 -5.19 16.92 13.51
C GLY A 118 -5.11 15.67 12.62
N GLN A 119 -4.43 14.62 13.09
CA GLN A 119 -4.37 13.35 12.35
C GLN A 119 -5.77 12.73 12.21
N PRO A 120 -6.19 12.37 10.99
CA PRO A 120 -7.38 11.54 10.78
C PRO A 120 -7.23 10.16 11.44
N GLU A 121 -8.35 9.49 11.73
CA GLU A 121 -8.35 8.18 12.36
C GLU A 121 -7.49 7.15 11.61
N ALA A 122 -7.57 7.15 10.27
CA ALA A 122 -6.81 6.25 9.40
C ALA A 122 -5.30 6.28 9.69
N PHE A 123 -4.72 7.43 10.07
CA PHE A 123 -3.28 7.56 10.33
C PHE A 123 -2.88 6.82 11.61
N TYR A 124 -3.69 6.92 12.67
CA TYR A 124 -3.46 6.18 13.91
C TYR A 124 -3.62 4.67 13.72
N ARG A 125 -4.64 4.27 12.96
CA ARG A 125 -4.87 2.85 12.61
C ARG A 125 -3.71 2.29 11.79
N LEU A 126 -3.24 3.04 10.79
CA LEU A 126 -2.08 2.67 9.98
C LEU A 126 -0.81 2.49 10.81
N ALA A 127 -0.48 3.45 11.69
CA ALA A 127 0.68 3.34 12.55
C ALA A 127 0.62 2.11 13.47
N ARG A 128 -0.56 1.82 14.01
CA ARG A 128 -0.80 0.63 14.85
C ARG A 128 -0.64 -0.67 14.07
N LEU A 129 -1.29 -0.79 12.91
CA LEU A 129 -1.21 -1.99 12.08
C LEU A 129 0.21 -2.22 11.57
N THR A 130 0.90 -1.17 11.13
CA THR A 130 2.30 -1.23 10.69
C THR A 130 3.19 -1.83 11.78
N ARG A 131 3.05 -1.37 13.03
CA ARG A 131 3.80 -1.93 14.17
C ARG A 131 3.43 -3.40 14.45
N ARG A 132 2.15 -3.76 14.30
CA ARG A 132 1.69 -5.14 14.51
C ARG A 132 2.28 -6.07 13.46
N LEU A 133 2.14 -5.75 12.18
CA LEU A 133 2.67 -6.53 11.06
C LEU A 133 4.19 -6.63 11.10
N ALA A 134 4.89 -5.54 11.46
CA ALA A 134 6.34 -5.56 11.60
C ALA A 134 6.80 -6.63 12.61
N LYS A 135 6.06 -6.81 13.71
CA LYS A 135 6.37 -7.80 14.74
C LYS A 135 5.94 -9.21 14.37
N GLU A 136 4.70 -9.34 13.93
CA GLU A 136 4.04 -10.65 13.77
C GLU A 136 4.41 -11.33 12.46
N ALA A 137 4.38 -10.59 11.34
CA ALA A 137 4.71 -11.14 10.02
C ALA A 137 6.22 -11.04 9.72
N CYS A 138 6.85 -9.93 10.10
CA CYS A 138 8.22 -9.64 9.68
C CYS A 138 9.29 -9.92 10.74
N GLY A 139 8.91 -10.39 11.93
CA GLY A 139 9.85 -10.73 13.01
C GLY A 139 10.70 -9.55 13.53
N LEU A 140 10.33 -8.31 13.23
CA LEU A 140 11.05 -7.12 13.67
C LEU A 140 10.65 -6.76 15.11
N ALA A 141 11.58 -6.19 15.87
CA ALA A 141 11.31 -5.84 17.27
C ALA A 141 10.15 -4.84 17.44
N ARG A 142 9.86 -4.02 16.42
CA ARG A 142 8.94 -2.87 16.47
C ARG A 142 8.38 -2.51 15.11
#